data_AF-A0A5K0ZST1-F1
#
_entry.id   AF-A0A5K0ZST1-F1
#
_cell.length_a   1.000
_cell.length_b   1.000
_cell.length_c   1.000
_cell.angle_alpha   90.00
_cell.angle_beta   90.00
_cell.angle_gamma   90.00
#
_symmetry.space_group_name_H-M   'P 1'
#
loop_
_entity.id
_entity.type
_entity.pdbx_description
1 polymer ?
#
loop_
_entity_poly.entity_id
_entity_poly.type
_entity_poly.pdbx_seq_one_letter_code
_entity_poly.pdbx_strand_id
1 'polypeptide(L)'
;GMTPAFVASCEQLIKRWENAASAQGSCELNVWEELQALTSDVISRTAFGSSYEEGKQIFNTQKEQMKLLLDAVTSIFIPGL
;
A
#
# COMPACT_ATOMS: atom_id res chain seq x y z
N GLY A 1 8.53 8.46 15.03
CA GLY A 1 7.24 8.21 15.70
C GLY A 1 6.13 8.19 14.68
N MET A 2 4.98 7.58 14.98
CA MET A 2 3.90 7.38 13.99
C MET A 2 3.28 8.68 13.50
N THR A 3 3.05 9.67 14.37
CA THR A 3 2.37 10.92 13.98
C THR A 3 3.11 11.69 12.86
N PRO A 4 4.45 11.93 12.93
CA PRO A 4 5.17 12.52 11.81
C PRO A 4 5.10 11.73 10.49
N ALA A 5 5.09 10.39 10.57
CA ALA A 5 4.97 9.54 9.38
C ALA A 5 3.59 9.71 8.72
N PHE A 6 2.51 9.72 9.51
CA PHE A 6 1.16 10.01 9.02
C PHE A 6 1.08 11.38 8.34
N VAL A 7 1.61 12.44 8.95
CA VAL A 7 1.59 13.79 8.37
C VAL A 7 2.29 13.78 7.00
N ALA A 8 3.52 13.26 6.93
CA ALA A 8 4.28 13.24 5.68
C ALA A 8 3.60 12.39 4.59
N SER A 9 3.04 11.23 4.94
CA SER A 9 2.34 10.37 3.99
C SER A 9 1.02 10.99 3.49
N CYS A 10 0.26 11.67 4.36
CA CYS A 10 -0.96 12.39 3.97
C CYS A 10 -0.64 13.59 3.05
N GLU A 11 0.42 14.36 3.35
CA GLU A 11 0.85 15.46 2.48
C GLU A 11 1.22 14.96 1.07
N GLN A 12 1.90 13.82 0.97
CA GLN A 12 2.21 13.21 -0.33
C GLN A 12 0.97 12.67 -1.05
N LEU A 13 0.01 12.10 -0.32
CA LEU A 13 -1.27 11.66 -0.88
C LEU A 13 -2.03 12.84 -1.52
N ILE A 14 -2.20 13.93 -0.77
CA ILE A 14 -2.91 15.12 -1.22
C ILE A 14 -2.24 15.71 -2.47
N LYS A 15 -0.90 15.85 -2.47
CA LYS A 15 -0.16 16.33 -3.66
C LYS A 15 -0.39 15.46 -4.89
N ARG A 16 -0.45 14.13 -4.74
CA ARG A 16 -0.74 13.22 -5.86
C ARG A 16 -2.15 13.43 -6.40
N TRP A 17 -3.14 13.61 -5.53
CA TRP A 17 -4.51 13.86 -5.94
C TRP A 17 -4.69 15.24 -6.60
N GLU A 18 -4.05 16.28 -6.07
CA GLU A 18 -4.01 17.61 -6.68
C GLU A 18 -3.41 17.56 -8.09
N ASN A 19 -2.31 16.83 -8.26
CA ASN A 19 -1.67 16.62 -9.57
C ASN A 19 -2.57 15.84 -10.53
N ALA A 20 -3.30 14.82 -10.06
CA ALA A 20 -4.23 14.05 -10.88
C ALA A 20 -5.45 14.88 -11.32
N ALA A 21 -5.93 15.77 -10.45
CA ALA A 21 -7.05 16.67 -10.73
C ALA A 21 -6.65 17.93 -11.53
N SER A 22 -5.36 18.19 -11.73
CA SER A 22 -4.86 19.49 -12.21
C SER A 22 -5.39 19.92 -13.58
N ALA A 23 -5.70 18.96 -14.46
CA ALA A 23 -6.16 19.23 -15.81
C ALA A 23 -7.67 19.52 -15.92
N GLN A 24 -8.49 18.89 -15.07
CA GLN A 24 -9.95 18.88 -15.19
C GLN A 24 -10.65 19.48 -13.96
N GLY A 25 -9.90 19.86 -12.92
CA GLY A 25 -10.42 20.34 -11.64
C GLY A 25 -10.96 19.23 -10.74
N SER A 26 -11.07 18.01 -11.26
CA SER A 26 -11.46 16.80 -10.54
C SER A 26 -10.82 15.57 -11.20
N CYS A 27 -10.75 14.46 -10.47
CA CYS A 27 -10.35 13.16 -11.01
C CYS A 27 -11.12 12.04 -10.29
N GLU A 28 -11.34 10.92 -10.98
CA GLU A 28 -11.83 9.70 -10.37
C GLU A 28 -10.65 8.89 -9.82
N LEU A 29 -10.78 8.37 -8.61
CA LEU A 29 -9.71 7.65 -7.90
C LEU A 29 -10.23 6.34 -7.32
N ASN A 30 -9.39 5.31 -7.38
CA ASN A 30 -9.64 4.08 -6.63
C ASN A 30 -9.21 4.27 -5.17
N VAL A 31 -10.19 4.60 -4.31
CA VAL A 31 -9.95 4.87 -2.88
C VAL A 31 -9.27 3.69 -2.17
N TRP A 32 -9.55 2.45 -2.59
CA TRP A 32 -8.94 1.26 -1.98
C TRP A 32 -7.43 1.19 -2.23
N GLU A 33 -6.99 1.47 -3.46
CA GLU A 33 -5.57 1.51 -3.81
C GLU A 33 -4.86 2.66 -3.09
N GLU A 34 -5.49 3.82 -3.01
CA GLU A 34 -4.94 4.99 -2.31
C GLU A 34 -4.79 4.75 -0.81
N LEU A 35 -5.74 4.07 -0.17
CA LEU A 35 -5.66 3.69 1.24
C LEU A 35 -4.54 2.67 1.50
N GLN A 36 -4.37 1.70 0.60
CA GLN A 36 -3.25 0.76 0.68
C GLN A 36 -1.91 1.47 0.52
N ALA A 37 -1.80 2.40 -0.42
CA ALA A 37 -0.59 3.20 -0.63
C ALA A 37 -0.27 4.05 0.62
N LEU A 38 -1.25 4.77 1.17
CA LEU A 38 -1.10 5.58 2.38
C LEU A 38 -0.62 4.72 3.57
N THR A 39 -1.28 3.58 3.81
CA THR A 39 -0.94 2.68 4.92
C THR A 39 0.47 2.11 4.76
N SER A 40 0.83 1.72 3.54
CA SER A 40 2.17 1.19 3.24
C SER A 40 3.24 2.26 3.46
N ASP A 41 2.96 3.52 3.12
CA ASP A 41 3.89 4.64 3.30
C ASP A 41 4.10 4.97 4.78
N VAL A 42 3.03 4.97 5.57
CA VAL A 42 3.09 5.15 7.03
C VAL A 42 3.90 4.05 7.70
N ILE A 43 3.63 2.78 7.34
CA ILE A 43 4.36 1.63 7.89
C ILE A 43 5.83 1.73 7.49
N SER A 44 6.12 2.03 6.22
CA SER A 44 7.50 2.13 5.73
C SER A 44 8.29 3.20 6.48
N ARG A 45 7.70 4.39 6.65
CA ARG A 45 8.35 5.50 7.36
C ARG A 45 8.51 5.22 8.85
N THR A 46 7.55 4.54 9.45
CA THR A 46 7.56 4.26 10.89
C THR A 46 8.51 3.11 11.24
N ALA A 47 8.46 2.01 10.49
CA ALA A 47 9.19 0.79 10.77
C ALA A 47 10.61 0.80 10.20
N PHE A 48 10.81 1.44 9.05
CA PHE A 48 12.08 1.38 8.30
C PHE A 48 12.72 2.75 8.07
N GLY A 49 12.01 3.85 8.39
CA GLY A 49 12.50 5.21 8.14
C GLY A 49 12.52 5.61 6.65
N SER A 50 12.01 4.75 5.76
CA SER A 50 11.96 4.93 4.32
C SER A 50 10.53 5.21 3.84
N SER A 51 10.35 5.64 2.60
CA SER A 51 9.03 5.74 1.97
C SER A 51 8.56 4.40 1.40
N TYR A 52 7.26 4.28 1.13
CA TYR A 52 6.68 3.15 0.40
C TYR A 52 7.25 3.04 -1.00
N GLU A 53 7.48 4.17 -1.69
CA GLU A 53 7.99 4.15 -3.07
C GLU A 53 9.33 3.40 -3.17
N GLU A 54 10.20 3.55 -2.16
CA GLU A 54 11.49 2.84 -2.07
C GLU A 54 11.32 1.32 -1.86
N GLY A 55 10.23 0.88 -1.22
CA GLY A 55 9.93 -0.53 -0.92
C GLY A 55 8.87 -1.17 -1.81
N LYS A 56 8.28 -0.42 -2.74
CA LYS A 56 7.05 -0.77 -3.47
C LYS A 56 7.13 -2.11 -4.21
N GLN A 57 8.25 -2.37 -4.88
CA GLN A 57 8.46 -3.64 -5.58
C GLN A 57 8.47 -4.83 -4.61
N ILE A 58 9.15 -4.71 -3.48
CA ILE A 58 9.23 -5.77 -2.46
C ILE A 58 7.84 -6.05 -1.88
N PHE A 59 7.10 -5.00 -1.53
CA PHE A 59 5.73 -5.14 -1.00
C PHE A 59 4.79 -5.83 -1.99
N ASN A 60 4.85 -5.46 -3.27
CA ASN A 60 4.05 -6.10 -4.31
C ASN A 60 4.38 -7.59 -4.45
N THR A 61 5.67 -7.94 -4.49
CA THR A 61 6.10 -9.34 -4.52
C THR A 61 5.64 -10.12 -3.29
N GLN A 62 5.75 -9.55 -2.09
CA GLN A 62 5.27 -10.20 -0.87
C GLN A 62 3.75 -10.42 -0.88
N LYS A 63 2.98 -9.45 -1.39
CA LYS A 63 1.52 -9.55 -1.52
C LYS A 63 1.12 -10.67 -2.48
N GLU A 64 1.81 -10.79 -3.62
CA GLU A 64 1.60 -11.86 -4.58
C GLU A 64 1.96 -13.23 -4.00
N GLN A 65 3.13 -13.34 -3.35
CA GLN A 65 3.55 -14.56 -2.66
C GLN A 65 2.56 -14.98 -1.56
N MET A 66 2.06 -14.03 -0.77
CA MET A 66 1.06 -14.30 0.27
C MET A 66 -0.23 -14.87 -0.32
N LYS A 67 -0.69 -14.33 -1.45
CA LYS A 67 -1.86 -14.84 -2.17
C LYS A 67 -1.63 -16.27 -2.64
N LEU A 68 -0.51 -16.53 -3.32
CA LEU A 68 -0.16 -17.87 -3.81
C LEU A 68 0.02 -18.87 -2.67
N LEU A 69 0.60 -18.45 -1.55
CA LEU A 69 0.74 -19.27 -0.35
C LEU A 69 -0.63 -19.64 0.22
N LEU A 70 -1.55 -18.67 0.33
CA LEU A 70 -2.90 -18.93 0.84
C LEU A 70 -3.66 -19.90 -0.08
N ASP A 71 -3.57 -19.71 -1.39
CA ASP A 71 -4.16 -20.62 -2.38
C ASP A 71 -3.56 -22.04 -2.25
N ALA A 72 -2.24 -22.14 -2.12
CA ALA A 72 -1.56 -23.42 -1.93
C ALA A 72 -1.98 -24.11 -0.63
N VAL A 73 -1.96 -23.39 0.50
CA VAL A 73 -2.33 -23.93 1.82
C VAL A 73 -3.78 -24.41 1.85
N THR A 74 -4.69 -23.68 1.23
CA THR A 74 -6.11 -24.05 1.14
C THR A 74 -6.39 -25.19 0.14
N SER A 75 -5.50 -25.40 -0.84
CA SER A 75 -5.57 -26.52 -1.79
C SER A 75 -5.09 -27.86 -1.22
N ILE A 76 -4.38 -27.85 -0.09
CA ILE A 76 -3.92 -29.09 0.57
C ILE A 76 -5.14 -29.77 1.18
N PHE A 77 -5.68 -30.76 0.49
CA PHE A 77 -6.54 -31.77 1.10
C PHE A 77 -5.70 -32.56 2.11
N ILE A 78 -5.99 -32.40 3.41
CA ILE A 78 -5.41 -33.24 4.46
C ILE A 78 -6.38 -34.41 4.68
N PRO A 79 -6.07 -35.64 4.23
CA PRO A 79 -6.96 -36.77 4.45
C PRO A 79 -7.05 -37.07 5.95
N GLY A 80 -8.25 -36.96 6.52
CA GLY A 80 -8.51 -37.17 7.95
C GLY A 80 -8.74 -35.89 8.76
N LEU A 81 -8.73 -34.72 8.11
CA LEU A 81 -9.38 -33.49 8.59
C LEU A 81 -10.74 -33.29 7.90
#